data_AF-A0AAW5SLH2-F1
#
_entry.id   AF-A0AAW5SLH2-F1
#
_cell.length_a   1.000
_cell.length_b   1.000
_cell.length_c   1.000
_cell.angle_alpha   90.00
_cell.angle_beta   90.00
_cell.angle_gamma   90.00
#
_symmetry.space_group_name_H-M   'P 1'
#
loop_
_entity.id
_entity.type
_entity.pdbx_description
1 polymer ?
#
loop_
_entity_poly.entity_id
_entity_poly.type
_entity_poly.pdbx_seq_one_letter_code
_entity_poly.pdbx_strand_id
1 'polypeptide(L)'
;MEMHRRHRSTYKGDRAQIMARPHPTVCALVRERAALLNIAVAQYAGDVVSTHVGLDHLVRELHGLDLGMLPPAAPDLGRASYVEALRAPSFVKAIAPREVYNVVRTRAATLGISMGRYLGDVLCEHVGMPDLMTDLYGFDLEELNHLAGLPTGAPGRGEELPLAI
;
A
#
# COMPACT_ATOMS: atom_id res chain seq x y z
N MET A 1 40.44 -5.65 -5.79
CA MET A 1 39.25 -5.48 -4.92
C MET A 1 38.06 -6.05 -5.65
N GLU A 2 37.67 -7.26 -5.30
CA GLU A 2 36.58 -8.00 -5.95
C GLU A 2 35.23 -7.49 -5.41
N MET A 3 34.49 -6.78 -6.25
CA MET A 3 33.14 -6.32 -5.92
C MET A 3 32.23 -7.54 -5.81
N HIS A 4 31.92 -7.94 -4.58
CA HIS A 4 30.97 -8.99 -4.29
C HIS A 4 29.59 -8.60 -4.85
N ARG A 5 29.28 -9.10 -6.04
CA ARG A 5 27.97 -8.98 -6.66
C ARG A 5 27.00 -9.75 -5.77
N ARG A 6 26.36 -9.06 -4.82
CA ARG A 6 25.37 -9.65 -3.92
C ARG A 6 24.31 -10.34 -4.76
N HIS A 7 24.30 -11.66 -4.73
CA HIS A 7 23.28 -12.48 -5.36
C HIS A 7 21.95 -12.20 -4.64
N ARG A 8 21.15 -11.27 -5.17
CA ARG A 8 19.82 -10.97 -4.65
C ARG A 8 18.97 -12.22 -4.85
N SER A 9 18.61 -12.89 -3.76
CA SER A 9 17.67 -14.00 -3.81
C SER A 9 16.39 -13.58 -4.55
N THR A 10 16.00 -14.37 -5.55
CA THR A 10 14.72 -14.20 -6.27
C THR A 10 13.54 -14.68 -5.44
N TYR A 11 13.81 -15.47 -4.38
CA TYR A 11 12.80 -15.90 -3.42
C TYR A 11 12.31 -14.71 -2.60
N LYS A 12 11.00 -14.47 -2.62
CA LYS A 12 10.35 -13.34 -1.96
C LYS A 12 9.79 -13.70 -0.57
N GLY A 13 10.05 -14.90 -0.05
CA GLY A 13 9.39 -15.43 1.15
C GLY A 13 8.03 -16.09 0.85
N ASP A 14 7.34 -16.59 1.88
CA ASP A 14 5.95 -17.03 1.76
C ASP A 14 5.03 -15.82 1.51
N ARG A 15 4.22 -15.93 0.45
CA ARG A 15 3.38 -14.84 -0.07
C ARG A 15 1.97 -15.34 -0.31
N ALA A 16 1.01 -14.46 -0.08
CA ALA A 16 -0.40 -14.71 -0.36
C ALA A 16 -0.98 -13.61 -1.25
N GLN A 17 -2.05 -13.94 -1.96
CA GLN A 17 -2.70 -13.03 -2.91
C GLN A 17 -3.98 -12.47 -2.31
N ILE A 18 -4.18 -11.17 -2.48
CA ILE A 18 -5.44 -10.49 -2.18
C ILE A 18 -5.86 -9.77 -3.46
N MET A 19 -7.10 -9.97 -3.90
CA MET A 19 -7.64 -9.30 -5.07
C MET A 19 -8.68 -8.28 -4.64
N ALA A 20 -8.56 -7.05 -5.15
CA ALA A 20 -9.45 -5.94 -4.90
C ALA A 20 -9.98 -5.38 -6.21
N ARG A 21 -11.16 -4.76 -6.15
CA ARG A 21 -11.77 -4.00 -7.26
C ARG A 21 -12.12 -2.58 -6.78
N PRO A 22 -11.11 -1.74 -6.48
CA PRO A 22 -11.37 -0.35 -6.13
C PRO A 22 -11.86 0.44 -7.35
N HIS A 23 -12.27 1.68 -7.13
CA HIS A 23 -12.72 2.58 -8.21
C HIS A 23 -11.70 2.63 -9.37
N PRO A 24 -12.13 2.70 -10.65
CA PRO A 24 -11.22 2.69 -11.80
C PRO A 24 -10.11 3.76 -11.74
N THR A 25 -10.42 4.96 -11.24
CA THR A 25 -9.44 6.03 -10.98
C THR A 25 -8.32 5.57 -10.05
N VAL A 26 -8.67 4.87 -8.96
CA VAL A 26 -7.70 4.35 -7.99
C VAL A 26 -6.86 3.25 -8.64
N CYS A 27 -7.47 2.36 -9.42
CA CYS A 27 -6.74 1.37 -10.20
C CYS A 27 -5.71 2.02 -11.13
N ALA A 28 -6.09 3.08 -11.84
CA ALA A 28 -5.22 3.81 -12.76
C ALA A 28 -4.05 4.48 -12.02
N LEU A 29 -4.31 5.20 -10.93
CA LEU A 29 -3.29 5.86 -10.12
C LEU A 29 -2.29 4.85 -9.51
N VAL A 30 -2.78 3.71 -9.01
CA VAL A 30 -1.92 2.63 -8.49
C VAL A 30 -1.02 2.08 -9.58
N ARG A 31 -1.56 1.81 -10.79
CA ARG A 31 -0.79 1.29 -11.92
C ARG A 31 0.25 2.29 -12.41
N GLU A 32 -0.13 3.55 -12.52
CA GLU A 32 0.75 4.62 -12.94
C GLU A 32 1.91 4.79 -11.95
N ARG A 33 1.63 4.85 -10.64
CA ARG A 33 2.68 4.93 -9.61
C ARG A 33 3.61 3.72 -9.63
N ALA A 34 3.05 2.52 -9.76
CA ALA A 34 3.84 1.30 -9.89
C ALA A 34 4.77 1.37 -11.12
N ALA A 35 4.27 1.86 -12.26
CA ALA A 35 5.06 2.03 -13.47
C ALA A 35 6.16 3.10 -13.31
N LEU A 36 5.86 4.25 -12.70
CA LEU A 36 6.83 5.31 -12.43
C LEU A 36 7.94 4.85 -11.48
N LEU A 37 7.61 3.99 -10.52
CA LEU A 37 8.57 3.35 -9.63
C LEU A 37 9.25 2.13 -10.26
N ASN A 38 8.88 1.72 -11.47
CA ASN A 38 9.35 0.49 -12.10
C ASN A 38 9.16 -0.76 -11.19
N ILE A 39 8.04 -0.80 -10.47
CA ILE A 39 7.61 -1.90 -9.60
C ILE A 39 6.42 -2.60 -10.25
N ALA A 40 6.38 -3.93 -10.18
CA ALA A 40 5.18 -4.65 -10.61
C ALA A 40 3.97 -4.25 -9.74
N VAL A 41 2.82 -3.94 -10.35
CA VAL A 41 1.59 -3.51 -9.66
C VAL A 41 1.26 -4.37 -8.43
N ALA A 42 1.47 -5.69 -8.54
CA ALA A 42 1.18 -6.60 -7.45
C ALA A 42 2.18 -6.58 -6.29
N GLN A 43 3.44 -6.26 -6.56
CA GLN A 43 4.42 -5.98 -5.51
C GLN A 43 4.13 -4.62 -4.87
N TYR A 44 3.87 -3.60 -5.69
CA TYR A 44 3.53 -2.26 -5.21
C TYR A 44 2.34 -2.30 -4.26
N ALA A 45 1.23 -2.93 -4.66
CA ALA A 45 0.06 -3.06 -3.79
C ALA A 45 0.34 -3.91 -2.53
N GLY A 46 1.24 -4.90 -2.62
CA GLY A 46 1.71 -5.67 -1.47
C GLY A 46 2.53 -4.84 -0.48
N ASP A 47 3.37 -3.95 -0.98
CA ASP A 47 4.19 -3.05 -0.15
C ASP A 47 3.34 -1.94 0.49
N VAL A 48 2.37 -1.39 -0.26
CA VAL A 48 1.40 -0.42 0.27
C VAL A 48 0.63 -1.00 1.45
N VAL A 49 0.07 -2.21 1.30
CA VAL A 49 -0.66 -2.84 2.41
C VAL A 49 0.26 -3.22 3.57
N SER A 50 1.54 -3.54 3.31
CA SER A 50 2.53 -3.80 4.37
C SER A 50 2.81 -2.53 5.19
N THR A 51 2.93 -1.38 4.53
CA THR A 51 3.08 -0.06 5.16
C THR A 51 1.84 0.28 5.98
N HIS A 52 0.64 0.12 5.41
CA HIS A 52 -0.62 0.44 6.08
C HIS A 52 -0.85 -0.39 7.36
N VAL A 53 -0.40 -1.64 7.41
CA VAL A 53 -0.51 -2.47 8.63
C VAL A 53 0.64 -2.25 9.63
N GLY A 54 1.56 -1.32 9.36
CA GLY A 54 2.71 -1.01 10.24
C GLY A 54 3.84 -2.03 10.19
N LEU A 55 3.91 -2.87 9.15
CA LEU A 55 4.96 -3.87 8.95
C LEU A 55 5.96 -3.40 7.87
N ASP A 56 6.48 -2.17 8.02
CA ASP A 56 7.42 -1.55 7.08
C ASP A 56 8.68 -2.37 6.81
N HIS A 57 9.13 -3.14 7.79
CA HIS A 57 10.30 -4.03 7.63
C HIS A 57 10.07 -5.16 6.60
N LEU A 58 8.82 -5.40 6.19
CA LEU A 58 8.46 -6.36 5.13
C LEU A 58 8.25 -5.71 3.76
N VAL A 59 8.29 -4.37 3.68
CA VAL A 59 8.28 -3.62 2.43
C VAL A 59 9.56 -3.91 1.65
N ARG A 60 9.42 -4.20 0.35
CA ARG A 60 10.54 -4.66 -0.47
C ARG A 60 11.07 -3.59 -1.42
N GLU A 61 10.18 -2.89 -2.12
CA GLU A 61 10.53 -2.06 -3.26
C GLU A 61 9.97 -0.63 -3.13
N LEU A 62 8.82 -0.45 -2.47
CA LEU A 62 8.16 0.86 -2.33
C LEU A 62 9.04 1.95 -1.67
N HIS A 63 9.78 1.60 -0.61
CA HIS A 63 10.69 2.53 0.10
C HIS A 63 12.13 2.50 -0.46
N GLY A 64 12.45 1.56 -1.36
CA GLY A 64 13.81 1.32 -1.85
C GLY A 64 14.23 2.19 -3.03
N LEU A 65 13.34 3.06 -3.49
CA LEU A 65 13.57 3.97 -4.59
C LEU A 65 13.48 5.39 -4.05
N ASP A 66 14.63 6.03 -3.91
CA ASP A 66 14.73 7.49 -3.77
C ASP A 66 14.33 8.13 -5.11
N LEU A 67 13.05 7.98 -5.47
CA LEU A 67 12.42 8.62 -6.60
C LEU A 67 11.73 9.85 -6.04
N GLY A 68 12.50 10.94 -5.97
CA GLY A 68 12.03 12.24 -5.54
C GLY A 68 10.61 12.52 -6.04
N MET A 69 9.73 12.91 -5.11
CA MET A 69 8.37 13.40 -5.36
C MET A 69 7.62 12.60 -6.44
N LEU A 70 7.03 11.46 -6.06
CA LEU A 70 5.93 10.87 -6.84
C LEU A 70 4.97 12.00 -7.25
N PRO A 71 4.53 12.06 -8.52
CA PRO A 71 3.63 13.12 -8.96
C PRO A 71 2.37 13.13 -8.07
N PRO A 72 1.75 14.32 -7.88
CA PRO A 72 0.56 14.44 -7.06
C PRO A 72 -0.46 13.40 -7.52
N ALA A 73 -1.17 12.82 -6.55
CA ALA A 73 -2.16 11.78 -6.74
C ALA A 73 -3.44 12.25 -7.47
N ALA A 74 -3.31 13.28 -8.30
CA ALA A 74 -4.39 13.86 -9.06
C ALA A 74 -4.61 13.04 -10.35
N PRO A 75 -5.85 12.63 -10.63
CA PRO A 75 -6.27 12.16 -11.94
C PRO A 75 -6.00 13.26 -12.97
N ASP A 76 -5.33 12.91 -14.06
CA ASP A 76 -4.97 13.87 -15.09
C ASP A 76 -5.15 13.25 -16.49
N LEU A 77 -6.22 13.65 -17.17
CA LEU A 77 -6.53 13.18 -18.53
C LEU A 77 -5.58 13.74 -19.60
N GLY A 78 -4.81 14.79 -19.29
CA GLY A 78 -3.73 15.28 -20.14
C GLY A 78 -2.46 14.44 -20.04
N ARG A 79 -2.32 13.64 -18.98
CA ARG A 79 -1.15 12.79 -18.73
C ARG A 79 -1.31 11.42 -19.38
N ALA A 80 -0.47 11.16 -20.39
CA ALA A 80 -0.54 9.93 -21.19
C ALA A 80 -0.44 8.64 -20.35
N SER A 81 0.43 8.61 -19.34
CA SER A 81 0.59 7.45 -18.44
C SER A 81 -0.66 7.14 -17.63
N TYR A 82 -1.41 8.18 -17.21
CA TYR A 82 -2.68 8.00 -16.49
C TYR A 82 -3.76 7.46 -17.43
N VAL A 83 -3.87 8.03 -18.64
CA VAL A 83 -4.85 7.59 -19.65
C VAL A 83 -4.62 6.14 -20.07
N GLU A 84 -3.36 5.73 -20.24
CA GLU A 84 -3.01 4.34 -20.53
C GLU A 84 -3.41 3.43 -19.36
N ALA A 85 -3.08 3.82 -18.13
CA ALA A 85 -3.44 3.07 -16.93
C ALA A 85 -4.97 2.93 -16.74
N LEU A 86 -5.75 3.93 -17.14
CA LEU A 86 -7.22 3.92 -17.08
C LEU A 86 -7.87 2.92 -18.04
N ARG A 87 -7.18 2.56 -19.15
CA ARG A 87 -7.67 1.54 -20.10
C ARG A 87 -7.46 0.12 -19.60
N ALA A 88 -6.63 -0.07 -18.56
CA ALA A 88 -6.39 -1.38 -17.98
C ALA A 88 -7.60 -1.86 -17.14
N PRO A 89 -7.74 -3.18 -16.91
CA PRO A 89 -8.82 -3.70 -16.07
C PRO A 89 -8.85 -3.10 -14.65
N SER A 90 -10.07 -2.77 -14.20
CA SER A 90 -10.39 -2.19 -12.89
C SER A 90 -10.32 -3.23 -11.74
N PHE A 91 -9.18 -3.89 -11.61
CA PHE A 91 -8.84 -4.69 -10.45
C PHE A 91 -7.36 -4.54 -10.11
N VAL A 92 -7.03 -4.73 -8.84
CA VAL A 92 -5.66 -4.76 -8.32
C VAL A 92 -5.46 -6.07 -7.57
N LYS A 93 -4.36 -6.74 -7.85
CA LYS A 93 -3.91 -7.91 -7.10
C LYS A 93 -2.72 -7.47 -6.26
N ALA A 94 -2.74 -7.75 -4.96
CA ALA A 94 -1.58 -7.59 -4.07
C ALA A 94 -0.93 -8.95 -3.82
N ILE A 95 0.41 -8.99 -3.80
CA ILE A 95 1.21 -10.15 -3.34
C ILE A 95 1.88 -9.74 -2.03
N ALA A 96 1.20 -10.02 -0.92
CA ALA A 96 1.64 -9.62 0.41
C ALA A 96 2.44 -10.76 1.09
N PRO A 97 3.38 -10.44 1.99
CA PRO A 97 3.91 -11.41 2.96
C PRO A 97 2.77 -12.14 3.68
N ARG A 98 2.96 -13.41 4.02
CA ARG A 98 1.94 -14.20 4.74
C ARG A 98 1.49 -13.53 6.04
N GLU A 99 2.41 -12.92 6.77
CA GLU A 99 2.13 -12.19 8.00
C GLU A 99 1.19 -11.01 7.77
N VAL A 100 1.51 -10.14 6.80
CA VAL A 100 0.65 -9.03 6.36
C VAL A 100 -0.73 -9.53 5.91
N TYR A 101 -0.77 -10.62 5.13
CA TYR A 101 -2.03 -11.24 4.72
C TYR A 101 -2.89 -11.67 5.92
N ASN A 102 -2.28 -12.26 6.95
CA ASN A 102 -2.99 -12.68 8.15
C ASN A 102 -3.54 -11.47 8.93
N VAL A 103 -2.78 -10.37 9.03
CA VAL A 103 -3.26 -9.12 9.65
C VAL A 103 -4.46 -8.57 8.88
N VAL A 104 -4.37 -8.47 7.55
CA VAL A 104 -5.49 -8.01 6.70
C VAL A 104 -6.70 -8.92 6.86
N ARG A 105 -6.52 -10.24 6.95
CA ARG A 105 -7.61 -11.19 7.16
C ARG A 105 -8.30 -10.93 8.50
N THR A 106 -7.55 -10.76 9.57
CA THR A 106 -8.10 -10.47 10.91
C THR A 106 -8.85 -9.14 10.91
N ARG A 107 -8.24 -8.06 10.42
CA ARG A 107 -8.88 -6.74 10.38
C ARG A 107 -10.15 -6.73 9.51
N ALA A 108 -10.10 -7.33 8.32
CA ALA A 108 -11.27 -7.43 7.46
C ALA A 108 -12.41 -8.20 8.13
N ALA A 109 -12.10 -9.30 8.83
CA ALA A 109 -13.09 -10.06 9.59
C ALA A 109 -13.69 -9.25 10.76
N THR A 110 -12.87 -8.52 11.52
CA THR A 110 -13.31 -7.62 12.60
C THR A 110 -14.25 -6.54 12.07
N LEU A 111 -13.94 -5.99 10.90
CA LEU A 111 -14.75 -4.98 10.22
C LEU A 111 -16.01 -5.54 9.55
N GLY A 112 -16.16 -6.86 9.48
CA GLY A 112 -17.27 -7.51 8.76
C GLY A 112 -17.23 -7.31 7.24
N ILE A 113 -16.06 -7.03 6.66
CA ILE A 113 -15.88 -6.78 5.22
C ILE A 113 -14.99 -7.85 4.58
N SER A 114 -15.01 -7.92 3.24
CA SER A 114 -14.09 -8.79 2.51
C SER A 114 -12.65 -8.23 2.52
N MET A 115 -11.64 -9.11 2.47
CA MET A 115 -10.24 -8.70 2.33
C MET A 115 -9.98 -7.84 1.08
N GLY A 116 -10.74 -8.09 0.00
CA GLY A 116 -10.65 -7.30 -1.23
C GLY A 116 -11.19 -5.88 -1.06
N ARG A 117 -12.21 -5.70 -0.21
CA ARG A 117 -12.75 -4.38 0.14
C ARG A 117 -11.80 -3.62 1.05
N TYR A 118 -11.26 -4.28 2.06
CA TYR A 118 -10.19 -3.75 2.91
C TYR A 118 -9.00 -3.25 2.06
N LEU A 119 -8.45 -4.10 1.19
CA LEU A 119 -7.35 -3.70 0.30
C LEU A 119 -7.75 -2.55 -0.62
N GLY A 120 -8.98 -2.55 -1.14
CA GLY A 120 -9.49 -1.46 -1.97
C GLY A 120 -9.43 -0.12 -1.25
N ASP A 121 -9.93 -0.06 -0.02
CA ASP A 121 -9.96 1.16 0.78
C ASP A 121 -8.55 1.63 1.18
N VAL A 122 -7.65 0.70 1.54
CA VAL A 122 -6.22 1.01 1.77
C VAL A 122 -5.58 1.65 0.52
N LEU A 123 -5.91 1.16 -0.68
CA LEU A 123 -5.40 1.74 -1.91
C LEU A 123 -6.00 3.13 -2.17
N CYS A 124 -7.29 3.35 -1.85
CA CYS A 124 -7.92 4.68 -1.91
C CYS A 124 -7.19 5.67 -0.99
N GLU A 125 -6.89 5.27 0.24
CA GLU A 125 -6.14 6.07 1.22
C GLU A 125 -4.77 6.46 0.67
N HIS A 126 -4.03 5.45 0.20
CA HIS A 126 -2.66 5.60 -0.28
C HIS A 126 -2.55 6.54 -1.49
N VAL A 127 -3.56 6.55 -2.36
CA VAL A 127 -3.63 7.48 -3.50
C VAL A 127 -4.34 8.79 -3.17
N GLY A 128 -4.61 9.08 -1.91
CA GLY A 128 -5.24 10.35 -1.51
C GLY A 128 -6.66 10.53 -2.05
N MET A 129 -7.40 9.43 -2.22
CA MET A 129 -8.80 9.40 -2.66
C MET A 129 -9.72 8.80 -1.57
N PRO A 130 -9.71 9.32 -0.34
CA PRO A 130 -10.50 8.77 0.76
C PRO A 130 -12.01 8.78 0.48
N ASP A 131 -12.50 9.74 -0.30
CA ASP A 131 -13.92 9.85 -0.66
C ASP A 131 -14.42 8.69 -1.54
N LEU A 132 -13.50 7.90 -2.11
CA LEU A 132 -13.80 6.70 -2.90
C LEU A 132 -13.67 5.40 -2.09
N MET A 133 -13.35 5.48 -0.79
CA MET A 133 -13.44 4.35 0.11
C MET A 133 -14.88 3.92 0.29
N THR A 134 -15.09 2.66 0.67
CA THR A 134 -16.42 2.13 0.89
C THR A 134 -16.78 1.90 2.35
N ASP A 135 -15.85 1.40 3.20
CA ASP A 135 -16.18 1.06 4.60
C ASP A 135 -15.09 1.40 5.64
N LEU A 136 -13.83 1.64 5.23
CA LEU A 136 -12.72 1.79 6.19
C LEU A 136 -12.81 3.03 7.11
N TYR A 137 -13.70 4.00 6.82
CA TYR A 137 -13.95 5.17 7.68
C TYR A 137 -14.89 4.93 8.88
N GLY A 138 -15.33 3.69 9.11
CA GLY A 138 -16.24 3.40 10.23
C GLY A 138 -15.56 3.15 11.59
N PHE A 139 -14.23 3.03 11.66
CA PHE A 139 -13.57 2.45 12.83
C PHE A 139 -12.25 3.14 13.19
N ASP A 140 -12.00 3.23 14.50
CA ASP A 140 -10.75 3.72 15.05
C ASP A 140 -9.61 2.73 14.72
N LEU A 141 -8.63 3.20 13.95
CA LEU A 141 -7.47 2.40 13.51
C LEU A 141 -6.67 1.88 14.71
N GLU A 142 -6.71 2.57 15.85
CA GLU A 142 -6.04 2.16 17.09
C GLU A 142 -6.68 0.91 17.72
N GLU A 143 -8.01 0.80 17.65
CA GLU A 143 -8.74 -0.37 18.13
C GLU A 143 -8.46 -1.61 17.25
N LEU A 144 -8.32 -1.40 15.93
CA LEU A 144 -7.92 -2.46 14.98
C LEU A 144 -6.46 -2.90 15.17
N ASN A 145 -5.56 -1.98 15.53
CA ASN A 145 -4.17 -2.31 15.86
C ASN A 145 -4.12 -3.20 17.11
N HIS A 146 -4.86 -2.86 18.17
CA HIS A 146 -4.98 -3.63 19.40
C HIS A 146 -5.55 -5.05 19.16
N LEU A 147 -6.63 -5.17 18.37
CA LEU A 147 -7.26 -6.46 18.06
C LEU A 147 -6.39 -7.35 17.16
N ALA A 148 -5.51 -6.76 16.35
CA ALA A 148 -4.56 -7.49 15.53
C ALA A 148 -3.29 -7.93 16.32
N GLY A 149 -3.18 -7.59 17.59
CA GLY A 149 -2.01 -7.91 18.42
C GLY A 149 -0.75 -7.11 18.04
N LEU A 150 -0.91 -6.00 17.33
CA LEU A 150 0.19 -5.09 16.99
C LEU A 150 0.36 -4.08 18.14
N PRO A 151 1.61 -3.70 18.47
CA PRO A 151 1.85 -2.72 19.52
C PRO A 151 1.25 -1.36 19.13
N THR A 152 0.44 -0.82 20.02
CA THR A 152 -0.11 0.53 19.96
C THR A 152 1.00 1.54 20.21
N GLY A 153 1.23 2.45 19.26
CA GLY A 153 2.23 3.51 19.36
C GLY A 153 3.49 3.29 18.53
N ALA A 154 3.43 3.67 17.25
CA ALA A 154 4.59 4.28 16.60
C ALA A 154 4.36 5.81 16.66
N PRO A 155 5.32 6.61 17.15
CA PRO A 155 5.12 8.05 17.28
C PRO A 155 4.85 8.62 15.90
N GLY A 156 3.76 9.38 15.81
CA GLY A 156 3.40 10.12 14.63
C GLY A 156 4.58 10.96 14.15
N ARG A 157 4.69 11.07 12.83
CA ARG A 157 5.48 12.11 12.19
C ARG A 157 5.09 13.46 12.78
N GLY A 158 6.08 14.15 13.35
CA GLY A 158 6.01 15.59 13.63
C GLY A 158 5.55 15.97 15.03
N GLU A 159 6.30 15.59 16.07
CA GLU A 159 6.44 16.52 17.20
C GLU A 159 7.52 17.53 16.80
N GLU A 160 7.08 18.77 16.55
CA GLU A 160 7.96 19.93 16.57
C GLU A 160 8.72 19.93 17.91
N LEU A 161 10.02 19.72 17.85
CA LEU A 161 10.89 20.01 18.98
C LEU A 161 10.70 21.51 19.30
N PRO A 162 10.27 21.90 20.51
CA PRO A 162 10.34 23.29 20.89
C PRO A 162 11.82 23.68 20.90
N LEU A 163 12.16 24.70 20.12
CA LEU A 163 13.43 25.42 20.23
C LEU A 163 13.56 25.91 21.67
N ALA A 164 14.35 25.19 22.46
CA ALA A 164 14.87 25.70 23.72
C ALA A 164 16.19 26.42 23.42
N ILE A 165 16.08 27.75 23.35
CA ILE A 165 17.02 28.85 23.63
C ILE A 165 18.51 28.60 23.31
#